data_AF-A0A7C8R3S6-F1
#
_entry.id   AF-A0A7C8R3S6-F1
#
_cell.length_a   1.000
_cell.length_b   1.000
_cell.length_c   1.000
_cell.angle_alpha   90.00
_cell.angle_beta   90.00
_cell.angle_gamma   90.00
#
_symmetry.space_group_name_H-M   'P 1'
#
loop_
_entity.id
_entity.type
_entity.pdbx_description
1 polymer ?
#
loop_
_entity_poly.entity_id
_entity_poly.type
_entity_poly.pdbx_seq_one_letter_code
_entity_poly.pdbx_strand_id
1 'polypeptide(L)'
;MDTALETQSLARKDRLAKLRSLKRKQEHDVSSETARDTEASEASTVVLSGRNYDVQTKAPRFGFDTAPSDNQVTLESQAESIAAEARITIKGEEETSLSIDLLSLQPKKPNWDLKRDVDQKLSRLDLMTNNAIARILHSSILQAKTAAAHNNENLAELVKQRENEEAGLAGSDLA
;
A
#
# COMPACT_ATOMS: atom_id res chain seq x y z
N MET A 1 47.66 -41.31 -45.26
CA MET A 1 46.71 -40.25 -44.84
C MET A 1 46.71 -40.30 -43.31
N ASP A 2 47.80 -39.85 -42.69
CA ASP A 2 48.09 -40.11 -41.26
C ASP A 2 48.52 -38.83 -40.51
N THR A 3 48.39 -37.66 -41.14
CA THR A 3 48.85 -36.38 -40.61
C THR A 3 47.99 -35.84 -39.46
N ALA A 4 46.74 -36.29 -39.32
CA ALA A 4 45.83 -35.84 -38.26
C ALA A 4 46.24 -36.36 -36.86
N LEU A 5 46.70 -37.60 -36.76
CA LEU A 5 47.13 -38.18 -35.47
C LEU A 5 48.52 -37.65 -35.08
N GLU A 6 49.42 -37.53 -36.06
CA GLU A 6 50.76 -36.97 -35.88
C GLU A 6 50.68 -35.52 -35.34
N THR A 7 49.84 -34.68 -35.95
CA THR A 7 49.64 -33.28 -35.53
C THR A 7 49.04 -33.16 -34.13
N GLN A 8 48.10 -34.03 -33.77
CA GLN A 8 47.52 -34.06 -32.41
C GLN A 8 48.56 -34.48 -31.36
N SER A 9 49.45 -35.42 -31.69
CA SER A 9 50.50 -35.88 -30.78
C SER A 9 51.57 -34.80 -30.54
N LEU A 10 51.97 -34.07 -31.59
CA LEU A 10 52.88 -32.92 -31.50
C LEU A 10 52.27 -31.79 -30.66
N ALA A 11 51.01 -31.43 -30.90
CA ALA A 11 50.31 -30.41 -30.12
C ALA A 11 50.25 -30.75 -28.61
N ARG A 12 50.05 -32.03 -28.25
CA ARG A 12 50.08 -32.50 -26.86
C ARG A 12 51.49 -32.38 -26.27
N LYS A 13 52.52 -32.76 -27.03
CA LYS A 13 53.93 -32.67 -26.60
C LYS A 13 54.32 -31.23 -26.28
N ASP A 14 53.95 -30.28 -27.14
CA ASP A 14 54.24 -28.86 -26.94
C ASP A 14 53.50 -28.28 -25.73
N ARG A 15 52.23 -28.68 -25.54
CA ARG A 15 51.45 -28.28 -24.35
C ARG A 15 52.10 -28.77 -23.07
N LEU A 16 52.58 -30.02 -23.03
CA LEU A 16 53.27 -30.57 -21.87
C LEU A 16 54.63 -29.91 -21.62
N ALA A 17 55.36 -29.53 -22.67
CA ALA A 17 56.63 -28.81 -22.54
C ALA A 17 56.43 -27.43 -21.88
N LYS A 18 55.40 -26.68 -22.28
CA LYS A 18 55.01 -25.39 -21.68
C LYS A 18 54.64 -25.53 -20.20
N LEU A 19 53.92 -26.59 -19.82
CA LEU A 19 53.60 -26.85 -18.42
C LEU A 19 54.84 -27.20 -17.59
N ARG A 20 55.78 -27.96 -18.16
CA ARG A 20 57.05 -28.30 -17.48
C ARG A 20 57.98 -27.11 -17.28
N SER A 21 58.03 -26.16 -18.23
CA SER A 21 58.83 -24.94 -18.07
C SER A 21 58.25 -24.01 -17.00
N LEU A 22 56.93 -23.87 -16.94
CA LEU A 22 56.25 -23.11 -15.89
C LEU A 22 56.49 -23.70 -14.50
N LYS A 23 56.41 -25.03 -14.35
CA LYS A 23 56.69 -25.70 -13.07
C LYS A 23 58.14 -25.46 -12.61
N ARG A 24 59.12 -25.58 -13.50
CA ARG A 24 60.53 -25.35 -13.18
C ARG A 24 60.84 -23.90 -12.79
N LYS A 25 60.14 -22.94 -13.40
CA LYS A 25 60.26 -21.51 -13.05
C LYS A 25 59.78 -21.25 -11.62
N GLN A 26 58.71 -21.92 -11.20
CA GLN A 26 58.11 -21.74 -9.87
C GLN A 26 58.97 -22.31 -8.74
N GLU A 27 59.78 -23.34 -8.99
CA GLU A 27 60.65 -23.96 -7.98
C GLU A 27 61.92 -23.13 -7.67
N HIS A 28 62.33 -22.20 -8.54
CA HIS A 28 63.56 -21.41 -8.37
C HIS A 28 63.34 -20.09 -7.59
N ASP A 29 62.09 -19.65 -7.38
CA ASP A 29 61.78 -18.33 -6.82
C ASP A 29 61.55 -18.33 -5.28
N VAL A 30 61.70 -19.49 -4.63
CA VAL A 30 61.42 -19.67 -3.18
C VAL A 30 62.67 -19.74 -2.29
N SER A 31 63.86 -19.39 -2.82
CA SER A 31 65.14 -19.64 -2.12
C SER A 31 65.98 -18.39 -1.82
N SER A 32 65.41 -17.19 -1.86
CA SER A 32 66.17 -15.97 -1.61
C SER A 32 65.27 -14.89 -1.01
N GLU A 33 65.41 -14.68 0.30
CA GLU A 33 65.21 -13.44 1.07
C GLU A 33 64.43 -13.70 2.37
N THR A 34 65.11 -13.57 3.53
CA THR A 34 64.80 -12.56 4.55
C THR A 34 65.70 -12.76 5.76
N ALA A 35 66.64 -11.83 5.94
CA ALA A 35 67.31 -11.55 7.21
C ALA A 35 67.21 -10.04 7.46
N ARG A 36 66.65 -9.64 8.62
CA ARG A 36 67.01 -8.43 9.41
C ARG A 36 66.03 -8.21 10.58
N ASP A 37 66.62 -8.02 11.76
CA ASP A 37 66.05 -7.52 13.02
C ASP A 37 65.81 -6.00 12.99
N THR A 38 64.87 -5.50 13.83
CA THR A 38 65.00 -4.27 14.65
C THR A 38 63.87 -4.16 15.71
N GLU A 39 64.22 -3.64 16.88
CA GLU A 39 63.50 -3.64 18.18
C GLU A 39 62.57 -2.42 18.47
N ALA A 40 61.58 -2.67 19.36
CA ALA A 40 60.90 -1.80 20.36
C ALA A 40 59.96 -0.61 20.00
N SER A 41 58.65 -0.70 20.33
CA SER A 41 57.96 0.07 21.40
C SER A 41 56.41 -0.14 21.47
N GLU A 42 55.88 -0.18 22.71
CA GLU A 42 54.49 0.08 23.21
C GLU A 42 53.37 -0.99 23.19
N ALA A 43 52.86 -1.28 24.40
CA ALA A 43 51.69 -2.05 24.85
C ALA A 43 50.76 -2.73 23.82
N SER A 44 50.92 -4.05 23.71
CA SER A 44 49.93 -5.07 23.33
C SER A 44 48.93 -4.73 22.21
N THR A 45 49.40 -4.26 21.06
CA THR A 45 48.83 -4.78 19.82
C THR A 45 49.52 -6.10 19.56
N VAL A 46 48.99 -7.19 20.13
CA VAL A 46 49.46 -8.52 19.75
C VAL A 46 49.18 -8.63 18.25
N VAL A 47 50.22 -8.46 17.42
CA VAL A 47 50.13 -8.69 15.99
C VAL A 47 50.00 -10.20 15.83
N LEU A 48 48.79 -10.73 16.07
CA LEU A 48 48.44 -12.07 15.65
C LEU A 48 48.75 -12.11 14.16
N SER A 49 49.72 -12.93 13.74
CA SER A 49 50.08 -13.06 12.35
C SER A 49 48.87 -13.58 11.61
N GLY A 50 48.12 -12.62 11.05
CA GLY A 50 46.93 -12.84 10.27
C GLY A 50 47.35 -13.57 9.03
N ARG A 51 47.22 -14.89 9.04
CA ARG A 51 46.95 -15.58 7.80
C ARG A 51 45.65 -15.00 7.27
N ASN A 52 45.80 -14.16 6.25
CA ASN A 52 44.73 -13.68 5.40
C ASN A 52 43.52 -13.02 6.13
N TYR A 53 43.74 -12.16 7.13
CA TYR A 53 42.66 -11.40 7.78
C TYR A 53 43.15 -9.97 8.09
N ASP A 54 42.31 -8.96 7.83
CA ASP A 54 42.55 -7.56 8.18
C ASP A 54 41.56 -7.10 9.26
N VAL A 55 42.11 -6.63 10.39
CA VAL A 55 41.37 -6.26 11.60
C VAL A 55 40.57 -4.97 11.42
N GLN A 56 40.97 -4.08 10.51
CA GLN A 56 40.30 -2.81 10.28
C GLN A 56 39.05 -2.98 9.41
N THR A 57 39.19 -3.75 8.33
CA THR A 57 38.10 -4.04 7.38
C THR A 57 37.23 -5.22 7.82
N LYS A 58 37.68 -5.99 8.83
CA LYS A 58 37.05 -7.25 9.27
C LYS A 58 36.86 -8.26 8.13
N ALA A 59 37.69 -8.18 7.11
CA ALA A 59 37.59 -8.93 5.86
C ALA A 59 38.89 -9.71 5.56
N PRO A 60 38.84 -10.73 4.68
CA PRO A 60 40.04 -11.40 4.19
C PRO A 60 40.97 -10.45 3.41
N ARG A 61 42.29 -10.50 3.65
CA ARG A 61 43.28 -9.68 2.90
C ARG A 61 43.46 -10.09 1.44
N PHE A 62 43.23 -11.36 1.14
CA PHE A 62 43.31 -12.05 -0.14
C PHE A 62 42.06 -12.92 -0.30
N GLY A 63 41.35 -12.77 -1.41
CA GLY A 63 40.08 -13.47 -1.64
C GLY A 63 38.93 -12.48 -1.77
N PHE A 64 37.71 -13.03 -1.82
CA PHE A 64 36.49 -12.24 -1.97
C PHE A 64 35.78 -12.16 -0.61
N ASP A 65 35.36 -10.95 -0.23
CA ASP A 65 34.59 -10.69 0.98
C ASP A 65 33.11 -11.09 0.81
N THR A 66 32.60 -10.94 -0.40
CA THR A 66 31.26 -11.36 -0.83
C THR A 66 31.35 -12.56 -1.76
N ALA A 67 30.28 -13.35 -1.86
CA ALA A 67 30.24 -14.39 -2.87
C ALA A 67 30.35 -13.74 -4.26
N PRO A 68 31.14 -14.29 -5.21
CA PRO A 68 31.21 -13.75 -6.57
C PRO A 68 29.84 -13.66 -7.29
N SER A 69 28.85 -14.39 -6.78
CA SER A 69 27.47 -14.40 -7.27
C SER A 69 26.59 -13.30 -6.67
N ASP A 70 26.96 -12.63 -5.57
CA ASP A 70 26.05 -11.69 -4.87
C ASP A 70 25.70 -10.46 -5.71
N ASN A 71 26.58 -10.06 -6.63
CA ASN A 71 26.37 -8.90 -7.49
C ASN A 71 25.72 -9.26 -8.85
N GLN A 72 25.41 -10.53 -9.08
CA GLN A 72 24.86 -11.01 -10.35
C GLN A 72 23.51 -11.69 -10.10
N VAL A 73 22.53 -11.35 -10.93
CA VAL A 73 21.24 -12.04 -10.90
C VAL A 73 21.47 -13.48 -11.39
N THR A 74 21.48 -14.44 -10.47
CA THR A 74 21.63 -15.85 -10.79
C THR A 74 20.35 -16.42 -11.40
N LEU A 75 20.48 -17.47 -12.21
CA LEU A 75 19.32 -18.19 -12.75
C LEU A 75 18.43 -18.76 -11.65
N GLU A 76 19.02 -19.12 -10.51
CA GLU A 76 18.29 -19.62 -9.34
C GLU A 76 17.38 -18.54 -8.74
N SER A 77 17.88 -17.31 -8.58
CA SER A 77 17.09 -16.18 -8.10
C SER A 77 15.93 -15.84 -9.05
N GLN A 78 16.17 -15.89 -10.37
CA GLN A 78 15.10 -15.68 -11.36
C GLN A 78 14.06 -16.81 -11.31
N ALA A 79 14.50 -18.07 -11.20
CA ALA A 79 13.61 -19.21 -11.08
C ALA A 79 12.74 -19.13 -9.82
N GLU A 80 13.30 -18.68 -8.70
CA GLU A 80 12.56 -18.47 -7.46
C GLU A 80 11.49 -17.37 -7.60
N SER A 81 11.83 -16.24 -8.26
CA SER A 81 10.87 -15.17 -8.55
C SER A 81 9.72 -15.68 -9.42
N ILE A 82 10.02 -16.41 -10.50
CA ILE A 82 9.01 -16.97 -11.41
C ILE A 82 8.12 -17.98 -10.67
N ALA A 83 8.71 -18.83 -9.82
CA ALA A 83 7.95 -19.79 -9.02
C ALA A 83 7.03 -19.10 -7.99
N ALA A 84 7.48 -17.98 -7.41
CA ALA A 84 6.67 -17.18 -6.50
C ALA A 84 5.49 -16.52 -7.23
N GLU A 85 5.73 -15.94 -8.40
CA GLU A 85 4.69 -15.34 -9.25
C GLU A 85 3.65 -16.39 -9.69
N ALA A 86 4.10 -17.56 -10.16
CA ALA A 86 3.21 -18.65 -10.56
C ALA A 86 2.32 -19.15 -9.41
N ARG A 87 2.83 -19.18 -8.17
CA ARG A 87 2.02 -19.54 -6.99
C ARG A 87 0.96 -18.48 -6.69
N ILE A 88 1.24 -17.21 -6.92
CA ILE A 88 0.29 -16.12 -6.72
C ILE A 88 -0.82 -16.18 -7.78
N THR A 89 -0.46 -16.41 -9.05
CA THR A 89 -1.45 -16.52 -10.13
C THR A 89 -2.37 -17.72 -9.93
N ILE A 90 -1.83 -18.89 -9.58
CA ILE A 90 -2.63 -20.09 -9.29
C ILE A 90 -3.61 -19.82 -8.16
N LYS A 91 -3.17 -19.20 -7.05
CA LYS A 91 -4.08 -18.83 -5.95
C LYS A 91 -5.17 -17.85 -6.39
N GLY A 92 -4.83 -16.84 -7.20
CA GLY A 92 -5.81 -15.89 -7.72
C GLY A 92 -6.84 -16.55 -8.66
N GLU A 93 -6.39 -17.50 -9.48
CA GLU A 93 -7.26 -18.31 -10.33
C GLU A 93 -8.14 -19.27 -9.52
N GLU A 94 -7.61 -19.89 -8.46
CA GLU A 94 -8.40 -20.68 -7.51
C GLU A 94 -9.49 -19.84 -6.85
N GLU A 95 -9.18 -18.64 -6.34
CA GLU A 95 -10.18 -17.76 -5.70
C GLU A 95 -11.25 -17.23 -6.68
N THR A 96 -10.90 -17.05 -7.96
CA THR A 96 -11.86 -16.63 -9.00
C THR A 96 -12.63 -17.80 -9.60
N SER A 97 -12.06 -19.01 -9.57
CA SER A 97 -12.67 -20.27 -9.99
C SER A 97 -13.34 -21.03 -8.85
N LEU A 98 -13.27 -20.52 -7.61
CA LEU A 98 -14.22 -20.77 -6.52
C LEU A 98 -15.59 -20.34 -7.04
N SER A 99 -16.15 -21.30 -7.76
CA SER A 99 -17.41 -21.35 -8.45
C SER A 99 -18.43 -20.47 -7.76
N ILE A 100 -18.95 -19.50 -8.50
CA ILE A 100 -20.28 -18.96 -8.25
C ILE A 100 -21.20 -20.16 -8.04
N ASP A 101 -21.62 -20.38 -6.79
CA ASP A 101 -22.43 -21.53 -6.43
C ASP A 101 -23.79 -21.41 -7.13
N LEU A 102 -23.95 -22.16 -8.21
CA LEU A 102 -25.14 -22.16 -9.06
C LEU A 102 -26.38 -22.66 -8.30
N LEU A 103 -26.21 -23.31 -7.15
CA LEU A 103 -27.29 -23.69 -6.24
C LEU A 103 -27.69 -22.55 -5.29
N SER A 104 -26.77 -21.62 -5.01
CA SER A 104 -27.06 -20.37 -4.31
C SER A 104 -27.77 -19.34 -5.19
N LEU A 105 -27.62 -19.42 -6.52
CA LEU A 105 -28.50 -18.74 -7.47
C LEU A 105 -29.83 -19.50 -7.62
N GLN A 106 -30.65 -19.47 -6.58
CA GLN A 106 -32.03 -19.96 -6.66
C GLN A 106 -32.82 -19.23 -7.78
N PRO A 107 -33.75 -19.92 -8.46
CA PRO A 107 -34.69 -19.26 -9.35
C PRO A 107 -35.52 -18.25 -8.54
N LYS A 108 -35.48 -16.99 -8.95
CA LYS A 108 -36.19 -15.91 -8.26
C LYS A 108 -37.70 -16.07 -8.41
N LYS A 109 -38.44 -15.82 -7.32
CA LYS A 109 -39.91 -15.82 -7.29
C LYS A 109 -40.45 -14.77 -8.29
N PRO A 110 -41.56 -15.05 -8.99
CA PRO A 110 -42.07 -14.17 -10.04
C PRO A 110 -42.50 -12.76 -9.58
N ASN A 111 -42.85 -12.55 -8.30
CA ASN A 111 -43.20 -11.20 -7.78
C ASN A 111 -42.05 -10.46 -7.09
N TRP A 112 -40.83 -11.03 -7.08
CA TRP A 112 -39.73 -10.52 -6.27
C TRP A 112 -39.27 -9.11 -6.70
N ASP A 113 -39.69 -8.69 -7.89
CA ASP A 113 -39.43 -7.38 -8.48
C ASP A 113 -40.58 -6.38 -8.27
N LEU A 114 -41.74 -6.83 -7.76
CA LEU A 114 -42.91 -5.98 -7.64
C LEU A 114 -42.67 -4.82 -6.68
N LYS A 115 -41.94 -5.06 -5.58
CA LYS A 115 -41.59 -4.02 -4.61
C LYS A 115 -40.66 -2.98 -5.24
N ARG A 116 -39.65 -3.41 -6.00
CA ARG A 116 -38.66 -2.50 -6.61
C ARG A 116 -39.28 -1.67 -7.74
N ASP A 117 -40.11 -2.30 -8.58
CA ASP A 117 -40.85 -1.64 -9.65
C ASP A 117 -41.88 -0.64 -9.10
N VAL A 118 -42.52 -0.98 -7.98
CA VAL A 118 -43.45 -0.08 -7.27
C VAL A 118 -42.70 1.05 -6.60
N ASP A 119 -41.58 0.79 -5.91
CA ASP A 119 -40.74 1.81 -5.27
C ASP A 119 -40.22 2.83 -6.30
N GLN A 120 -39.84 2.39 -7.51
CA GLN A 120 -39.43 3.30 -8.58
C GLN A 120 -40.58 4.21 -9.04
N LYS A 121 -41.80 3.69 -9.14
CA LYS A 121 -43.00 4.48 -9.50
C LYS A 121 -43.42 5.42 -8.37
N LEU A 122 -43.29 5.01 -7.11
CA LEU A 122 -43.61 5.82 -5.94
C LEU A 122 -42.62 6.95 -5.73
N SER A 123 -41.34 6.79 -6.09
CA SER A 123 -40.31 7.83 -5.87
C SER A 123 -40.71 9.23 -6.37
N ARG A 124 -41.31 9.32 -7.56
CA ARG A 124 -41.80 10.59 -8.11
C ARG A 124 -43.02 11.11 -7.36
N LEU A 125 -43.93 10.21 -6.99
CA LEU A 125 -45.14 10.56 -6.26
C LEU A 125 -44.81 11.04 -4.85
N ASP A 126 -43.86 10.41 -4.15
CA ASP A 126 -43.42 10.76 -2.81
C ASP A 126 -42.82 12.17 -2.75
N LEU A 127 -42.04 12.58 -3.75
CA LEU A 127 -41.54 13.95 -3.87
C LEU A 127 -42.69 14.96 -4.01
N MET A 128 -43.73 14.63 -4.78
CA MET A 128 -44.90 15.49 -4.95
C MET A 128 -45.72 15.55 -3.66
N THR A 129 -45.91 14.42 -2.99
CA THR A 129 -46.63 14.30 -1.72
C THR A 129 -45.92 15.08 -0.62
N ASN A 130 -44.60 14.94 -0.48
CA ASN A 130 -43.81 15.68 0.50
C ASN A 130 -43.85 17.19 0.26
N ASN A 131 -43.79 17.62 -1.01
CA ASN A 131 -43.97 19.03 -1.36
C ASN A 131 -45.39 19.53 -1.06
N ALA A 132 -46.43 18.71 -1.28
CA ALA A 132 -47.80 19.05 -0.95
C ALA A 132 -47.99 19.18 0.58
N ILE A 133 -47.46 18.23 1.35
CA ILE A 133 -47.44 18.27 2.82
C ILE A 133 -46.73 19.55 3.29
N ALA A 134 -45.55 19.87 2.76
CA ALA A 134 -44.82 21.08 3.11
C ALA A 134 -45.64 22.36 2.82
N ARG A 135 -46.34 22.42 1.69
CA ARG A 135 -47.23 23.56 1.37
C ARG A 135 -48.40 23.69 2.33
N ILE A 136 -49.03 22.57 2.70
CA ILE A 136 -50.14 22.55 3.67
C ILE A 136 -49.66 22.99 5.05
N LEU A 137 -48.49 22.51 5.48
CA LEU A 137 -47.90 22.94 6.75
C LEU A 137 -47.55 24.43 6.72
N HIS A 138 -46.99 24.92 5.62
CA HIS A 138 -46.66 26.34 5.47
C HIS A 138 -47.92 27.23 5.53
N SER A 139 -48.99 26.87 4.82
CA SER A 139 -50.25 27.62 4.87
C SER A 139 -50.90 27.56 6.26
N SER A 140 -50.86 26.40 6.91
CA SER A 140 -51.39 26.22 8.26
C SER A 140 -50.64 27.09 9.30
N ILE A 141 -49.31 27.14 9.23
CA ILE A 141 -48.49 27.99 10.11
C ILE A 141 -48.77 29.48 9.85
N LEU A 142 -48.89 29.89 8.58
CA LEU A 142 -49.22 31.28 8.26
C LEU A 142 -50.61 31.67 8.78
N GLN A 143 -51.62 30.82 8.60
CA GLN A 143 -52.97 31.06 9.13
C GLN A 143 -52.98 31.13 10.66
N ALA A 144 -52.25 30.24 11.34
CA ALA A 144 -52.11 30.29 12.79
C ALA A 144 -51.42 31.60 13.25
N LYS A 145 -50.40 32.06 12.52
CA LYS A 145 -49.69 33.31 12.80
C LYS A 145 -50.56 34.55 12.56
N THR A 146 -51.32 34.60 11.46
CA THR A 146 -52.24 35.72 11.19
C THR A 146 -53.39 35.73 12.18
N ALA A 147 -53.95 34.58 12.54
CA ALA A 147 -54.97 34.48 13.59
C ALA A 147 -54.43 34.94 14.95
N ALA A 148 -53.20 34.56 15.31
CA ALA A 148 -52.55 35.05 16.53
C ALA A 148 -52.29 36.57 16.48
N ALA A 149 -51.85 37.10 15.34
CA ALA A 149 -51.65 38.54 15.15
C ALA A 149 -52.96 39.32 15.26
N HIS A 150 -54.04 38.88 14.60
CA HIS A 150 -55.35 39.50 14.72
C HIS A 150 -55.92 39.41 16.14
N ASN A 151 -55.71 38.29 16.85
CA ASN A 151 -56.09 38.20 18.26
C ASN A 151 -55.31 39.18 19.15
N ASN A 152 -54.03 39.43 18.85
CA ASN A 152 -53.22 40.42 19.55
C ASN A 152 -53.62 41.87 19.20
N GLU A 153 -53.97 42.15 17.94
CA GLU A 153 -54.51 43.44 17.51
C GLU A 153 -55.85 43.74 18.19
N ASN A 154 -56.76 42.77 18.21
CA ASN A 154 -58.04 42.87 18.92
C ASN A 154 -57.82 43.10 20.43
N LEU A 155 -56.85 42.41 21.05
CA LEU A 155 -56.52 42.63 22.46
C LEU A 155 -55.94 44.03 22.70
N ALA A 156 -55.06 44.52 21.81
CA ALA A 156 -54.47 45.84 21.91
C ALA A 156 -55.50 46.97 21.68
N GLU A 157 -56.46 46.78 20.77
CA GLU A 157 -57.57 47.72 20.59
C GLU A 157 -58.51 47.74 21.79
N LEU A 158 -58.79 46.58 22.40
CA LEU A 158 -59.67 46.47 23.57
C LEU A 158 -59.02 47.08 24.82
N VAL A 159 -57.69 46.96 24.97
CA VAL A 159 -56.93 47.68 26.03
C VAL A 159 -56.97 49.19 25.80
N LYS A 160 -56.78 49.67 24.57
CA LYS A 160 -56.86 51.12 24.25
C LYS A 160 -58.26 51.70 24.48
N GLN A 161 -59.31 50.96 24.16
CA GLN A 161 -60.69 51.39 24.44
C GLN A 161 -60.93 51.54 25.94
N ARG A 162 -60.46 50.59 26.74
CA ARG A 162 -60.54 50.65 28.20
C ARG A 162 -59.77 51.84 28.79
N GLU A 163 -58.56 52.10 28.29
CA GLU A 163 -57.75 53.26 28.72
C GLU A 163 -58.43 54.59 28.37
N ASN A 164 -59.08 54.68 27.20
CA ASN A 164 -59.83 55.88 26.80
C ASN A 164 -61.11 56.07 27.62
N GLU A 165 -61.81 54.99 27.97
CA GLU A 165 -62.98 55.02 28.86
C GLU A 165 -62.59 55.47 30.28
N GLU A 166 -61.48 54.94 30.82
CA GLU A 166 -60.95 55.34 32.13
C GLU A 166 -60.48 56.80 32.13
N ALA A 167 -59.85 57.28 31.05
CA ALA A 167 -59.46 58.68 30.89
C ALA A 167 -60.68 59.61 30.76
N GLY A 168 -61.76 59.16 30.11
CA GLY A 168 -63.02 59.91 29.99
C GLY A 168 -63.76 60.06 31.33
N LEU A 169 -63.72 59.02 32.17
CA LEU A 169 -64.33 59.03 33.50
C LEU A 169 -63.57 59.95 34.48
N ALA A 170 -62.24 59.97 34.42
CA ALA A 170 -61.43 60.87 35.25
C ALA A 170 -61.59 62.36 34.87
N GLY A 171 -62.01 62.67 33.64
CA GLY A 171 -62.27 64.04 33.18
C GLY A 171 -63.64 64.58 33.54
N SER A 172 -64.65 63.73 33.80
CA SER A 172 -66.00 64.16 34.16
C SER A 172 -66.19 64.54 35.63
N ASP A 173 -65.26 64.16 36.50
CA ASP A 173 -65.30 64.44 37.95
C ASP A 173 -64.64 65.79 38.33
N LEU A 174 -64.18 66.59 37.36
CA LEU A 174 -63.46 67.85 37.58
C LEU A 174 -64.16 69.12 37.03
N ALA A 175 -65.46 69.07 36.73
CA ALA A 175 -66.28 70.24 36.36
C ALA A 175 -67.49 70.37 37.31
#